data_AF-A0A482D368-F1
#
_entry.id   AF-A0A482D368-F1
#
_cell.length_a   1.000
_cell.length_b   1.000
_cell.length_c   1.000
_cell.angle_alpha   90.00
_cell.angle_beta   90.00
_cell.angle_gamma   90.00
#
_symmetry.space_group_name_H-M   'P 1'
#
loop_
_entity.id
_entity.type
_entity.pdbx_description
1 polymer ?
#
loop_
_entity_poly.entity_id
_entity_poly.type
_entity_poly.pdbx_seq_one_letter_code
_entity_poly.pdbx_strand_id
1 'polypeptide(L)'
;LSVHINNILAGSVLYQSLSQLDYKFEFMEFVKSINLELSKEKSLYLKGRLMTINHLQLHMSDIEKEHALNLAKITKPVKDEIKTYMDEICKEYSLLAHVNYKFDSNLFVIDTTKRAIKDRLRYLTGIDNFIFSSYSTVNLTAI
;
A
#
# COMPACT_ATOMS: atom_id res chain seq x y z
N LEU A 1 3.93 2.18 -38.70
CA LEU A 1 3.06 1.20 -38.02
C LEU A 1 1.85 1.87 -37.33
N SER A 2 2.06 2.81 -36.42
CA SER A 2 0.97 3.54 -35.72
C SER A 2 -0.06 4.22 -36.65
N VAL A 3 0.39 4.93 -37.69
CA VAL A 3 -0.51 5.61 -38.66
C VAL A 3 -1.37 4.63 -39.46
N HIS A 4 -0.84 3.46 -39.80
CA HIS A 4 -1.60 2.43 -40.54
C HIS A 4 -2.62 1.73 -39.65
N ILE A 5 -2.27 1.46 -38.39
CA ILE A 5 -3.20 0.94 -37.39
C ILE A 5 -4.35 1.93 -37.17
N ASN A 6 -4.05 3.23 -37.05
CA ASN A 6 -5.07 4.27 -36.91
C ASN A 6 -5.99 4.38 -38.15
N ASN A 7 -5.44 4.29 -39.36
CA ASN A 7 -6.26 4.33 -40.59
C ASN A 7 -7.17 3.09 -40.73
N ILE A 8 -6.69 1.91 -40.32
CA ILE A 8 -7.50 0.68 -40.31
C ILE A 8 -8.60 0.76 -39.25
N LEU A 9 -8.29 1.29 -38.06
CA LEU A 9 -9.29 1.49 -37.00
C LEU A 9 -10.31 2.57 -37.38
N ALA A 10 -9.90 3.73 -37.90
CA ALA A 10 -10.82 4.80 -38.29
C ALA A 10 -11.75 4.43 -39.46
N GLY A 11 -11.28 3.58 -40.38
CA GLY A 11 -12.09 3.02 -41.48
C GLY A 11 -12.93 1.81 -41.07
N SER A 12 -12.76 1.28 -39.87
CA SER A 12 -13.53 0.14 -39.36
C SER A 12 -14.93 0.58 -38.95
N VAL A 13 -15.94 -0.05 -39.53
CA VAL A 13 -17.35 0.10 -39.15
C VAL A 13 -17.55 -0.17 -37.66
N LEU A 14 -16.85 -1.17 -37.11
CA LEU A 14 -16.90 -1.48 -35.67
C LEU A 14 -16.38 -0.32 -34.80
N TYR A 15 -15.26 0.31 -35.18
CA TYR A 15 -14.72 1.44 -34.43
C TYR A 15 -15.64 2.66 -34.53
N GLN A 16 -16.20 2.93 -35.71
CA GLN A 16 -17.18 4.01 -35.89
C GLN A 16 -18.43 3.78 -35.04
N SER A 17 -18.99 2.56 -35.05
CA SER A 17 -20.12 2.19 -34.21
C SER A 17 -19.79 2.30 -32.72
N LEU A 18 -18.65 1.78 -32.27
CA LEU A 18 -18.21 1.86 -30.87
C LEU A 18 -17.87 3.29 -30.42
N SER A 19 -17.38 4.14 -31.32
CA SER A 19 -17.05 5.54 -31.00
C SER A 19 -18.28 6.43 -30.85
N GLN A 20 -19.42 5.99 -31.39
CA GLN A 20 -20.71 6.70 -31.29
C GLN A 20 -21.49 6.32 -30.03
N LEU A 21 -21.11 5.24 -29.33
CA LEU A 21 -21.77 4.83 -28.09
C LEU A 21 -21.40 5.78 -26.96
N ASP A 22 -22.42 6.37 -26.33
CA ASP A 22 -22.25 7.01 -25.03
C ASP A 22 -22.26 5.91 -23.98
N TYR A 23 -21.09 5.31 -23.76
CA TYR A 23 -20.89 4.22 -22.79
C TYR A 23 -21.42 4.54 -21.40
N LYS A 24 -21.44 5.82 -21.01
CA LYS A 24 -22.02 6.23 -19.73
C LYS A 24 -23.53 6.08 -19.76
N PHE A 25 -24.19 6.53 -20.82
CA PHE A 25 -25.63 6.37 -20.99
C PHE A 25 -26.02 4.89 -21.10
N GLU A 26 -25.33 4.10 -21.92
CA GLU A 26 -25.60 2.67 -22.08
C GLU A 26 -25.38 1.89 -20.79
N PHE A 27 -24.36 2.24 -20.01
CA PHE A 27 -24.14 1.64 -18.70
C PHE A 27 -25.26 2.00 -17.72
N MET A 28 -25.75 3.24 -17.73
CA MET A 28 -26.85 3.66 -16.86
C MET A 28 -28.17 2.95 -17.20
N GLU A 29 -28.46 2.74 -18.49
CA GLU A 29 -29.60 1.93 -18.96
C GLU A 29 -29.46 0.45 -18.57
N PHE A 30 -28.24 -0.10 -18.65
CA PHE A 30 -27.94 -1.47 -18.28
C PHE A 30 -28.07 -1.73 -16.77
N VAL A 31 -27.70 -0.76 -15.94
CA VAL A 31 -27.78 -0.90 -14.48
C VAL A 31 -29.23 -0.81 -14.02
N LYS A 32 -29.75 -1.92 -13.48
CA LYS A 32 -31.05 -1.95 -12.81
C LYS A 32 -31.09 -0.86 -11.73
N SER A 33 -31.98 0.10 -11.91
CA SER A 33 -32.16 1.23 -11.01
C SER A 33 -33.63 1.36 -10.60
N ILE A 34 -33.87 2.02 -9.47
CA ILE A 34 -35.20 2.40 -9.01
C ILE A 34 -35.29 3.91 -9.13
N ASN A 35 -36.30 4.39 -9.85
CA ASN A 35 -36.58 5.82 -9.94
C ASN A 35 -37.15 6.31 -8.62
N LEU A 36 -36.48 7.30 -8.02
CA LEU A 36 -36.95 7.96 -6.81
C LEU A 36 -37.92 9.08 -7.19
N GLU A 37 -39.21 8.86 -7.00
CA GLU A 37 -40.24 9.88 -7.20
C GLU A 37 -40.27 10.85 -6.02
N LEU A 38 -39.51 11.94 -6.12
CA LEU A 38 -39.36 12.94 -5.05
C LEU A 38 -39.91 14.30 -5.48
N SER A 39 -40.45 15.04 -4.51
CA SER A 39 -40.75 16.46 -4.72
C SER A 39 -39.46 17.25 -5.01
N LYS A 40 -39.59 18.40 -5.68
CA LYS A 40 -38.46 19.27 -6.02
C LYS A 40 -37.59 19.62 -4.80
N GLU A 41 -38.23 19.92 -3.67
CA GLU A 41 -37.53 20.23 -2.42
C GLU A 41 -36.73 19.04 -1.87
N LYS A 42 -37.35 17.86 -1.79
CA LYS A 42 -36.67 16.62 -1.35
C LYS A 42 -35.53 16.23 -2.28
N SER A 43 -35.69 16.43 -3.59
CA SER A 43 -34.65 16.20 -4.58
C SER A 43 -33.43 17.12 -4.39
N LEU A 44 -33.67 18.43 -4.18
CA LEU A 44 -32.60 19.39 -3.89
C LEU A 44 -31.88 19.06 -2.57
N TYR A 45 -32.64 18.70 -1.54
CA TYR A 45 -32.07 18.29 -0.26
C TYR A 45 -31.19 17.05 -0.41
N LEU A 46 -31.69 16.00 -1.07
CA LEU A 46 -30.93 14.77 -1.33
C LEU A 46 -29.64 15.07 -2.11
N LYS A 47 -29.72 15.88 -3.17
CA LYS A 47 -28.56 16.30 -3.96
C LYS A 47 -27.50 16.97 -3.09
N GLY A 48 -27.90 17.90 -2.22
CA GLY A 48 -26.99 18.56 -1.28
C GLY A 48 -26.32 17.56 -0.33
N ARG A 49 -27.09 16.63 0.26
CA ARG A 49 -26.56 15.59 1.14
C ARG A 49 -25.57 14.66 0.44
N LEU A 50 -25.88 14.22 -0.79
CA LEU A 50 -24.99 13.36 -1.58
C LEU A 50 -23.68 14.08 -1.92
N MET A 51 -23.74 15.38 -2.27
CA MET A 51 -22.54 16.19 -2.49
C MET A 51 -21.69 16.30 -1.23
N THR A 52 -22.30 16.55 -0.07
CA THR A 52 -21.58 16.61 1.22
C THR A 52 -20.94 15.26 1.55
N ILE A 53 -21.65 14.14 1.38
CA ILE A 53 -21.10 12.79 1.62
C ILE A 53 -19.88 12.57 0.73
N ASN A 54 -20.00 12.84 -0.57
CA ASN A 54 -18.89 12.66 -1.51
C ASN A 54 -17.68 13.54 -1.14
N HIS A 55 -17.91 14.78 -0.73
CA HIS A 55 -16.84 15.67 -0.28
C HIS A 55 -16.13 15.14 0.97
N LEU A 56 -16.88 14.65 1.96
CA LEU A 56 -16.32 14.05 3.17
C LEU A 56 -15.51 12.78 2.87
N GLN A 57 -15.98 11.95 1.94
CA GLN A 57 -15.25 10.76 1.50
C GLN A 57 -13.91 11.11 0.83
N LEU A 58 -13.88 12.15 -0.01
CA LEU A 58 -12.63 12.63 -0.61
C LEU A 58 -11.67 13.15 0.46
N HIS A 59 -12.16 13.98 1.38
CA HIS A 59 -11.33 14.50 2.48
C HIS A 59 -10.78 13.38 3.38
N MET A 60 -11.57 12.35 3.68
CA MET A 60 -11.12 11.16 4.41
C MET A 60 -10.00 10.44 3.65
N SER A 61 -10.15 10.26 2.33
CA SER A 61 -9.12 9.63 1.48
C SER A 61 -7.82 10.46 1.46
N ASP A 62 -7.90 11.79 1.49
CA ASP A 62 -6.71 12.65 1.54
C ASP A 62 -5.97 12.49 2.87
N ILE A 63 -6.71 12.46 4.00
CA ILE A 63 -6.15 12.21 5.34
C ILE A 63 -5.45 10.85 5.39
N GLU A 64 -6.09 9.78 4.90
CA GLU A 64 -5.53 8.43 4.88
C GLU A 64 -4.22 8.37 4.09
N LYS A 65 -4.18 9.05 2.93
CA LYS A 65 -2.99 9.13 2.07
C LYS A 65 -1.86 9.90 2.74
N GLU A 66 -2.16 11.03 3.37
CA GLU A 66 -1.18 11.82 4.11
C GLU A 66 -0.60 11.03 5.29
N HIS A 67 -1.47 10.36 6.06
CA HIS A 67 -1.05 9.52 7.18
C HIS A 67 -0.14 8.37 6.73
N ALA A 68 -0.49 7.67 5.65
CA ALA A 68 0.35 6.63 5.07
C ALA A 68 1.73 7.15 4.65
N LEU A 69 1.79 8.35 4.06
CA LEU A 69 3.04 8.99 3.66
C LEU A 69 3.89 9.39 4.88
N ASN A 70 3.28 9.96 5.91
CA ASN A 70 3.97 10.36 7.14
C ASN A 70 4.48 9.14 7.91
N LEU A 71 3.69 8.08 8.02
CA LEU A 71 4.12 6.82 8.60
C LEU A 71 5.30 6.20 7.83
N ALA A 72 5.28 6.27 6.49
CA ALA A 72 6.41 5.83 5.68
C ALA A 72 7.68 6.66 5.96
N LYS A 73 7.57 7.99 6.09
CA LYS A 73 8.71 8.86 6.43
C LYS A 73 9.29 8.55 7.81
N ILE A 74 8.44 8.39 8.83
CA ILE A 74 8.86 8.11 10.21
C ILE A 74 9.48 6.72 10.32
N THR A 75 8.90 5.72 9.64
CA THR A 75 9.40 4.33 9.74
C THR A 75 10.61 4.06 8.87
N LYS A 76 10.85 4.84 7.81
CA LYS A 76 11.99 4.63 6.89
C LYS A 76 13.36 4.56 7.59
N PRO A 77 13.79 5.52 8.42
CA PRO A 77 15.11 5.47 9.05
C PRO A 77 15.30 4.21 9.90
N VAL A 78 14.29 3.80 10.67
CA VAL A 78 14.33 2.56 11.47
C VAL A 78 14.45 1.32 10.57
N LYS A 79 13.73 1.28 9.45
CA LYS A 79 13.81 0.17 8.49
C LYS A 79 15.18 0.10 7.80
N ASP A 80 15.76 1.26 7.48
CA ASP A 80 17.08 1.37 6.88
C ASP A 80 18.15 0.91 7.89
N GLU A 81 18.03 1.28 9.17
CA GLU A 81 18.92 0.83 10.25
C GLU A 81 18.84 -0.69 10.47
N ILE A 82 17.64 -1.27 10.55
CA ILE A 82 17.47 -2.73 10.65
C ILE A 82 18.12 -3.43 9.46
N LYS A 83 17.95 -2.88 8.25
CA LYS A 83 18.55 -3.45 7.04
C LYS A 83 20.07 -3.43 7.11
N THR A 84 20.67 -2.32 7.54
CA THR A 84 22.12 -2.20 7.74
C THR A 84 22.63 -3.29 8.68
N TYR A 85 22.02 -3.45 9.87
CA TYR A 85 22.43 -4.50 10.82
C TYR A 85 22.29 -5.92 10.24
N MET A 86 21.20 -6.21 9.53
CA MET A 86 21.03 -7.51 8.89
C MET A 86 22.10 -7.76 7.83
N ASP A 87 22.39 -6.76 6.98
CA ASP A 87 23.38 -6.88 5.91
C ASP A 87 24.81 -7.04 6.48
N GLU A 88 25.14 -6.32 7.56
CA GLU A 88 26.40 -6.44 8.29
C GLU A 88 26.58 -7.83 8.89
N ILE A 89 25.60 -8.32 9.66
CA ILE A 89 25.66 -9.65 10.28
C ILE A 89 25.72 -10.75 9.20
N CYS A 90 24.93 -10.64 8.13
CA CYS A 90 24.99 -11.63 7.05
C CYS A 90 26.37 -11.67 6.39
N LYS A 91 27.00 -10.52 6.19
CA LYS A 91 28.34 -10.42 5.59
C LYS A 91 29.44 -10.92 6.54
N GLU A 92 29.42 -10.48 7.79
CA GLU A 92 30.44 -10.82 8.80
C GLU A 92 30.45 -12.33 9.09
N TYR A 93 29.27 -12.93 9.25
CA TYR A 93 29.14 -14.34 9.61
C TYR A 93 28.82 -15.26 8.41
N SER A 94 28.87 -14.73 7.18
CA SER A 94 28.55 -15.46 5.94
C SER A 94 27.20 -16.20 5.99
N LEU A 95 26.19 -15.57 6.59
CA LEU A 95 24.86 -16.15 6.72
C LEU A 95 24.17 -16.23 5.36
N LEU A 96 23.75 -17.42 5.00
CA LEU A 96 22.94 -17.73 3.82
C LEU A 96 21.45 -17.62 4.12
N ALA A 97 20.70 -17.19 3.12
CA ALA A 97 19.23 -17.19 3.14
C ALA A 97 18.67 -18.61 3.25
N HIS A 98 17.47 -18.74 3.83
CA HIS A 98 16.74 -20.00 4.00
C HIS A 98 17.45 -21.07 4.86
N VAL A 99 18.46 -20.67 5.65
CA VAL A 99 19.12 -21.53 6.63
C VAL A 99 18.66 -21.16 8.03
N ASN A 100 18.47 -22.17 8.88
CA ASN A 100 18.18 -21.99 10.30
C ASN A 100 19.49 -21.90 11.09
N TYR A 101 19.64 -20.84 11.88
CA TYR A 101 20.79 -20.62 12.74
C TYR A 101 20.42 -20.83 14.20
N LYS A 102 21.31 -21.48 14.93
CA LYS A 102 21.21 -21.61 16.39
C LYS A 102 22.36 -20.84 17.03
N PHE A 103 22.03 -19.93 17.93
CA PHE A 103 22.98 -19.21 18.77
C PHE A 103 22.44 -19.18 20.20
N ASP A 104 23.19 -19.78 21.12
CA ASP A 104 22.74 -20.07 22.49
C ASP A 104 21.39 -20.80 22.51
N SER A 105 20.40 -20.24 23.20
CA SER A 105 19.03 -20.74 23.30
C SER A 105 18.14 -20.32 22.13
N ASN A 106 18.65 -19.53 21.19
CA ASN A 106 17.85 -18.95 20.11
C ASN A 106 18.03 -19.74 18.83
N LEU A 107 16.90 -20.03 18.18
CA LEU A 107 16.84 -20.58 16.83
C LEU A 107 16.17 -19.53 15.95
N PHE A 108 16.86 -19.07 14.91
CA PHE A 108 16.40 -17.97 14.08
C PHE A 108 16.75 -18.16 12.61
N VAL A 109 16.10 -17.37 11.76
CA VAL A 109 16.32 -17.32 10.32
C VAL A 109 16.52 -15.86 9.92
N ILE A 110 17.58 -15.58 9.18
CA ILE A 110 17.75 -14.31 8.47
C ILE A 110 17.64 -14.58 6.97
N ASP A 111 16.69 -13.92 6.33
CA ASP A 111 16.39 -14.05 4.90
C ASP A 111 16.20 -12.65 4.29
N THR A 112 17.31 -12.08 3.83
CA THR A 112 17.34 -10.75 3.22
C THR A 112 16.60 -10.67 1.88
N THR A 113 16.21 -11.82 1.30
CA THR A 113 15.43 -11.89 0.05
C THR A 113 13.95 -11.51 0.26
N LYS A 114 13.44 -11.54 1.49
CA LYS A 114 12.03 -11.18 1.77
C LYS A 114 11.78 -9.69 1.52
N ARG A 115 10.62 -9.40 0.92
CA ARG A 115 10.21 -8.02 0.57
C ARG A 115 9.98 -7.15 1.80
N ALA A 116 9.29 -7.65 2.81
CA ALA A 116 9.01 -6.88 4.01
C ALA A 116 10.13 -7.08 5.05
N ILE A 117 10.70 -5.98 5.55
CA ILE A 117 11.80 -5.96 6.53
C ILE A 117 11.47 -6.78 7.79
N LYS A 118 10.22 -6.74 8.26
CA LYS A 118 9.74 -7.50 9.43
C LYS A 118 9.78 -9.02 9.24
N ASP A 119 9.75 -9.49 7.98
CA ASP A 119 9.72 -10.90 7.64
C ASP A 119 11.15 -11.44 7.39
N ARG A 120 12.16 -10.56 7.38
CA ARG A 120 13.56 -10.92 7.10
C ARG A 120 14.25 -11.58 8.27
N LEU A 121 13.88 -11.27 9.51
CA LEU A 121 14.35 -11.97 10.70
C LEU A 121 13.16 -12.65 11.37
N ARG A 122 13.27 -13.95 11.61
CA ARG A 122 12.26 -14.73 12.31
C ARG A 122 12.90 -15.61 13.36
N TYR A 123 12.44 -15.49 14.60
CA TYR A 123 12.76 -16.44 15.65
C TYR A 123 11.81 -17.63 15.56
N LEU A 124 12.38 -18.84 15.59
CA LEU A 124 11.69 -20.12 15.59
C LEU A 124 11.51 -20.65 17.01
N THR A 125 12.53 -20.46 17.87
CA THR A 125 12.48 -20.72 19.31
C THR A 125 13.41 -19.73 20.02
N GLY A 126 13.10 -19.38 21.27
CA GLY A 126 13.88 -18.38 22.00
C GLY A 126 13.51 -16.96 21.58
N ILE A 127 12.75 -16.30 22.45
CA ILE A 127 12.58 -14.84 22.54
C ILE A 127 12.59 -14.45 24.02
N ASP A 128 12.11 -15.34 24.90
CA ASP A 128 11.89 -15.09 26.33
C ASP A 128 13.17 -14.78 27.14
N ASN A 129 14.37 -15.14 26.66
CA ASN A 129 15.64 -14.87 27.36
C ASN A 129 16.45 -13.69 26.80
N PHE A 130 16.03 -13.06 25.70
CA PHE A 130 16.63 -11.79 25.24
C PHE A 130 15.91 -10.59 25.87
N ILE A 131 15.67 -10.65 27.19
CA ILE A 131 15.51 -9.41 27.95
C ILE A 131 16.87 -8.73 27.84
N PHE A 132 16.92 -7.62 27.10
CA PHE A 132 18.09 -6.74 26.94
C PHE A 132 18.66 -6.34 28.32
N SER A 133 19.42 -7.21 28.98
CA SER A 133 20.20 -6.89 30.16
C SER A 133 21.56 -6.32 29.73
N SER A 134 21.55 -5.36 28.80
CA SER A 134 22.70 -4.52 28.49
C SER A 134 22.30 -3.32 27.63
N TYR A 135 21.21 -2.63 27.95
CA TYR A 135 21.18 -1.18 27.70
C TYR A 135 21.91 -0.52 28.88
N SER A 136 23.24 -0.46 28.81
CA SER A 136 23.93 0.66 29.47
C SER A 136 23.46 1.91 28.72
N THR A 137 22.64 2.72 29.36
CA THR A 137 22.30 4.07 28.88
C THR A 137 23.58 4.82 28.63
N VAL A 138 24.01 4.93 27.37
CA VAL A 138 24.99 5.94 26.99
C VAL A 138 24.25 7.26 27.14
N ASN A 139 24.56 7.94 28.23
CA ASN A 139 24.05 9.26 28.56
C ASN A 139 24.37 10.21 27.40
N LEU A 140 23.36 10.67 26.66
CA LEU A 140 23.48 11.72 25.64
C LEU A 140 23.48 13.13 26.28
N THR A 141 24.14 13.26 27.43
CA THR A 141 24.43 14.54 28.07
C THR A 141 25.88 14.57 28.52
N ALA A 142 26.77 14.83 27.58
CA ALA A 142 28.02 15.53 27.84
C ALA A 142 28.63 16.06 26.53
N ILE A 143 28.65 17.39 26.45
CA ILE A 143 29.36 18.32 25.54
C ILE A 143 28.68 18.58 24.19
#